data_AF-I4VUN4-F1
#
_entry.id   AF-I4VUN4-F1
#
_cell.length_a   1.000
_cell.length_b   1.000
_cell.length_c   1.000
_cell.angle_alpha   90.00
_cell.angle_beta   90.00
_cell.angle_gamma   90.00
#
_symmetry.space_group_name_H-M   'P 1'
#
loop_
_entity.id
_entity.type
_entity.pdbx_description
1 polymer ?
#
loop_
_entity_poly.entity_id
_entity_poly.type
_entity_poly.pdbx_seq_one_letter_code
_entity_poly.pdbx_strand_id
1 'polypeptide(L)'
;MTTKALEKLLVTARSTPQGPDAARIQEAVFKALLDATVYAHVPIEPAPPGRMRFIQFVRPDNGQTVLPFFSDRAQAEQPQRKGVSIVAMSGRQLFELTQGATLMLNPNLDMVALYPPEIVALLEGKELGYFAKHTLEEDVPVGACLPSVPTSDLDLALRGLFEEEQTVRAAYLVEIHREDEYAEVFLLVTIVAASSHHERLLQLVTLALKMRSTNLELPLSISFVEPGEPLPKVCHAGVQFFGR
;
A
#
# COMPACT_ATOMS: atom_id res chain seq x y z
N MET A 1 0.77 24.18 -3.48
CA MET A 1 2.20 24.29 -3.11
C MET A 1 3.05 24.29 -4.37
N THR A 2 4.30 24.77 -4.36
CA THR A 2 5.19 24.72 -5.53
C THR A 2 5.79 23.31 -5.71
N THR A 3 6.01 22.86 -6.96
CA THR A 3 6.61 21.56 -7.32
C THR A 3 7.90 21.26 -6.53
N LYS A 4 8.70 22.29 -6.22
CA LYS A 4 9.94 22.20 -5.42
C LYS A 4 9.74 21.66 -3.99
N ALA A 5 8.59 21.94 -3.37
CA ALA A 5 8.31 21.46 -2.01
C ALA A 5 8.04 19.95 -2.00
N LEU A 6 7.24 19.47 -2.95
CA LEU A 6 6.99 18.03 -3.14
C LEU A 6 8.28 17.28 -3.50
N GLU A 7 9.09 17.84 -4.40
CA GLU A 7 10.38 17.26 -4.79
C GLU A 7 11.30 17.07 -3.58
N LYS A 8 11.41 18.07 -2.70
CA LYS A 8 12.20 17.95 -1.47
C LYS A 8 11.67 16.83 -0.57
N LEU A 9 10.35 16.73 -0.39
CA LEU A 9 9.73 15.68 0.42
C LEU A 9 10.01 14.28 -0.16
N LEU A 10 9.92 14.12 -1.49
CA LEU A 10 10.22 12.85 -2.16
C LEU A 10 11.70 12.47 -2.00
N VAL A 11 12.63 13.42 -2.14
CA VAL A 11 14.06 13.18 -1.90
C VAL A 11 14.30 12.74 -0.44
N THR A 12 13.67 13.43 0.53
CA THR A 12 13.77 13.05 1.94
C THR A 12 13.17 11.67 2.20
N ALA A 13 12.02 11.34 1.60
CA ALA A 13 11.38 10.04 1.74
C ALA A 13 12.31 8.90 1.30
N ARG A 14 13.00 9.05 0.15
CA ARG A 14 13.94 8.05 -0.38
C ARG A 14 15.13 7.79 0.53
N SER A 15 15.61 8.81 1.24
CA SER A 15 16.78 8.71 2.12
C SER A 15 16.44 8.34 3.57
N THR A 16 15.16 8.34 3.94
CA THR A 16 14.75 8.13 5.33
C THR A 16 14.63 6.63 5.62
N PRO A 17 15.32 6.13 6.68
CA PRO A 17 15.16 4.75 7.10
C PRO A 17 13.72 4.44 7.52
N GLN A 18 13.30 3.18 7.34
CA GLN A 18 12.00 2.69 7.79
C GLN A 18 11.78 2.99 9.29
N GLY A 19 10.58 3.44 9.65
CA GLY A 19 10.23 3.75 11.04
C GLY A 19 9.28 4.95 11.18
N PRO A 20 9.15 5.51 12.40
CA PRO A 20 8.19 6.60 12.68
C PRO A 20 8.41 7.86 11.84
N ASP A 21 9.66 8.21 11.55
CA ASP A 21 9.97 9.38 10.72
C ASP A 21 9.60 9.15 9.25
N ALA A 22 9.83 7.93 8.72
CA ALA A 22 9.38 7.56 7.37
C ALA A 22 7.86 7.63 7.25
N ALA A 23 7.12 7.18 8.26
CA ALA A 23 5.65 7.30 8.29
C ALA A 23 5.19 8.76 8.19
N ARG A 24 5.78 9.66 8.99
CA ARG A 24 5.47 11.10 8.96
C ARG A 24 5.82 11.74 7.62
N ILE A 25 6.96 11.36 7.03
CA ILE A 25 7.40 11.90 5.73
C ILE A 25 6.50 11.40 4.60
N GLN A 26 6.12 10.12 4.59
CA GLN A 26 5.17 9.56 3.62
C GLN A 26 3.83 10.31 3.66
N GLU A 27 3.31 10.55 4.86
CA GLU A 27 2.08 11.31 5.03
C GLU A 27 2.20 12.74 4.49
N ALA A 28 3.34 13.41 4.75
CA ALA A 28 3.62 14.74 4.22
C ALA A 28 3.72 14.74 2.68
N VAL A 29 4.33 13.71 2.07
CA VAL A 29 4.36 13.53 0.61
C VAL A 29 2.96 13.45 0.05
N PHE A 30 2.10 12.57 0.59
CA PHE A 30 0.75 12.39 0.07
C PHE A 30 -0.13 13.64 0.24
N LYS A 31 0.00 14.35 1.36
CA LYS A 31 -0.69 15.64 1.54
C LYS A 31 -0.22 16.67 0.51
N ALA A 32 1.10 16.81 0.34
CA ALA A 32 1.67 17.76 -0.62
C ALA A 32 1.30 17.42 -2.07
N LEU A 33 1.11 16.14 -2.39
CA LEU A 33 0.78 15.65 -3.73
C LEU A 33 -0.55 16.22 -4.24
N LEU A 34 -1.56 16.35 -3.36
CA LEU A 34 -2.89 16.86 -3.73
C LEU A 34 -2.83 18.30 -4.26
N ASP A 35 -1.95 19.13 -3.69
CA ASP A 35 -1.80 20.54 -4.03
C ASP A 35 -0.65 20.84 -5.01
N ALA A 36 0.09 19.81 -5.40
CA ALA A 36 1.19 19.94 -6.35
C ALA A 36 0.67 19.87 -7.80
N THR A 37 1.36 20.56 -8.70
CA THR A 37 1.20 20.30 -10.13
C THR A 37 1.85 18.94 -10.44
N VAL A 38 1.05 18.02 -10.95
CA VAL A 38 1.48 16.71 -11.44
C VAL A 38 1.25 16.61 -12.94
N TYR A 39 1.91 15.62 -13.55
CA TYR A 39 1.86 15.38 -14.98
C TYR A 39 1.35 13.97 -15.24
N ALA A 40 0.47 13.82 -16.23
CA ALA A 40 -0.03 12.52 -16.64
C ALA A 40 0.04 12.38 -18.15
N HIS A 41 0.14 11.13 -18.61
CA HIS A 41 0.14 10.80 -20.02
C HIS A 41 -1.28 10.63 -20.54
N VAL A 42 -1.59 11.33 -21.63
CA VAL A 42 -2.85 11.20 -22.37
C VAL A 42 -2.54 10.84 -23.83
N PRO A 43 -3.44 10.12 -24.53
CA PRO A 43 -3.29 9.89 -25.96
C PRO A 43 -3.27 11.22 -26.75
N ILE A 44 -2.54 11.28 -27.87
CA ILE A 44 -2.60 12.41 -28.80
C ILE A 44 -3.97 12.46 -29.49
N GLU A 45 -4.64 11.32 -29.67
CA GLU A 45 -5.97 11.28 -30.24
C GLU A 45 -6.96 12.03 -29.34
N PRO A 46 -7.83 12.88 -29.92
CA PRO A 46 -8.78 13.66 -29.13
C PRO A 46 -9.73 12.73 -28.37
N ALA A 47 -9.94 13.06 -27.10
CA ALA A 47 -10.98 12.41 -26.31
C ALA A 47 -12.38 12.90 -26.74
N PRO A 48 -13.44 12.09 -26.53
CA PRO A 48 -14.80 12.56 -26.71
C PRO A 48 -15.08 13.84 -25.88
N PRO A 49 -15.98 14.72 -26.34
CA PRO A 49 -16.34 15.93 -25.59
C PRO A 49 -16.72 15.61 -24.14
N GLY A 50 -16.17 16.38 -23.19
CA GLY A 50 -16.42 16.20 -21.76
C GLY A 50 -15.74 14.99 -21.13
N ARG A 51 -14.84 14.30 -21.84
CA ARG A 51 -14.05 13.17 -21.31
C ARG A 51 -12.56 13.44 -21.43
N MET A 52 -11.80 12.88 -20.50
CA MET A 52 -10.34 12.77 -20.59
C MET A 52 -9.98 11.30 -20.69
N ARG A 53 -8.96 10.98 -21.48
CA ARG A 53 -8.40 9.63 -21.58
C ARG A 53 -6.97 9.67 -21.06
N PHE A 54 -6.65 8.75 -20.17
CA PHE A 54 -5.29 8.57 -19.67
C PHE A 54 -4.70 7.29 -20.22
N ILE A 55 -3.38 7.25 -20.33
CA ILE A 55 -2.65 6.04 -20.70
C ILE A 55 -2.47 5.17 -19.45
N GLN A 56 -2.56 3.86 -19.64
CA GLN A 56 -2.26 2.87 -18.61
C GLN A 56 -1.26 1.85 -19.15
N PHE A 57 -0.57 1.17 -18.25
CA PHE A 57 0.28 0.03 -18.59
C PHE A 57 0.10 -1.09 -17.57
N VAL A 58 0.40 -2.32 -18.00
CA VAL A 58 0.44 -3.48 -17.12
C VAL A 58 1.82 -3.56 -16.47
N ARG A 59 1.88 -3.55 -15.14
CA ARG A 59 3.12 -3.69 -14.42
C ARG A 59 3.71 -5.09 -14.63
N PRO A 60 5.02 -5.22 -14.95
CA PRO A 60 5.66 -6.52 -15.11
C PRO A 60 5.77 -7.35 -13.83
N ASP A 61 5.82 -6.70 -12.66
CA ASP A 61 6.08 -7.34 -11.36
C ASP A 61 4.87 -8.08 -10.79
N ASN A 62 3.66 -7.54 -10.97
CA ASN A 62 2.44 -8.10 -10.39
C ASN A 62 1.24 -8.18 -11.37
N GLY A 63 1.41 -7.78 -12.62
CA GLY A 63 0.37 -7.86 -13.66
C GLY A 63 -0.77 -6.85 -13.50
N GLN A 64 -0.70 -5.90 -12.56
CA GLN A 64 -1.75 -4.91 -12.37
C GLN A 64 -1.69 -3.83 -13.45
N THR A 65 -2.86 -3.38 -13.90
CA THR A 65 -2.97 -2.22 -14.79
C THR A 65 -2.94 -0.94 -13.96
N VAL A 66 -1.99 -0.05 -14.26
CA VAL A 66 -1.81 1.22 -13.54
C VAL A 66 -1.73 2.42 -14.47
N LEU A 67 -2.18 3.57 -13.97
CA LEU A 67 -2.05 4.87 -14.60
C LEU A 67 -0.77 5.56 -14.08
N PRO A 68 0.25 5.80 -14.93
CA PRO A 68 1.44 6.52 -14.51
C PRO A 68 1.17 8.02 -14.39
N PHE A 69 1.68 8.62 -13.32
CA PHE A 69 1.74 10.06 -13.19
C PHE A 69 3.06 10.48 -12.54
N PHE A 70 3.41 11.75 -12.73
CA PHE A 70 4.75 12.25 -12.44
C PHE A 70 4.68 13.51 -11.59
N SER A 71 5.57 13.60 -10.60
CA SER A 71 5.75 14.83 -9.82
C SER A 71 6.59 15.88 -10.55
N ASP A 72 7.32 15.47 -11.59
CA ASP A 72 8.20 16.32 -12.38
C ASP A 72 7.92 16.18 -13.88
N ARG A 73 8.02 17.30 -14.61
CA ARG A 73 7.75 17.33 -16.04
C ARG A 73 8.82 16.63 -16.85
N ALA A 74 10.09 16.79 -16.49
CA ALA A 74 11.19 16.18 -17.23
C ALA A 74 11.11 14.65 -17.12
N GLN A 75 10.67 14.13 -15.97
CA GLN A 75 10.33 12.72 -15.81
C GLN A 75 9.15 12.29 -16.69
N ALA A 76 8.08 13.09 -16.79
CA ALA A 76 6.97 12.78 -17.69
C ALA A 76 7.38 12.77 -19.18
N GLU A 77 8.41 13.52 -19.55
CA GLU A 77 8.95 13.53 -20.92
C GLU A 77 9.82 12.29 -21.22
N GLN A 78 10.19 11.49 -20.21
CA GLN A 78 11.04 10.30 -20.33
C GLN A 78 10.29 9.02 -19.90
N PRO A 79 10.11 8.02 -20.79
CA PRO A 79 10.53 7.93 -22.18
C PRO A 79 9.60 8.70 -23.13
N GLN A 80 10.17 9.31 -24.19
CA GLN A 80 9.40 9.86 -25.31
C GLN A 80 8.69 8.73 -26.08
N ARG A 81 7.53 8.31 -25.58
CA ARG A 81 6.63 7.39 -26.28
C ARG A 81 5.91 8.18 -27.37
N LYS A 82 6.07 7.76 -28.63
CA LYS A 82 5.27 8.28 -29.75
C LYS A 82 3.78 8.09 -29.44
N GLY A 83 2.94 9.06 -29.78
CA GLY A 83 1.48 8.95 -29.55
C GLY A 83 1.00 9.46 -28.19
N VAL A 84 1.89 10.04 -27.37
CA VAL A 84 1.55 10.53 -26.03
C VAL A 84 1.68 12.04 -25.96
N SER A 85 0.69 12.69 -25.33
CA SER A 85 0.76 14.07 -24.85
C SER A 85 0.84 14.10 -23.33
N ILE A 86 1.39 15.18 -22.78
CA ILE A 86 1.47 15.40 -21.33
C ILE A 86 0.45 16.47 -20.96
N VAL A 87 -0.39 16.15 -19.97
CA VAL A 87 -1.26 17.13 -19.32
C VAL A 87 -0.71 17.46 -17.94
N ALA A 88 -0.78 18.74 -17.57
CA ALA A 88 -0.45 19.22 -16.23
C ALA A 88 -1.73 19.61 -15.49
N MET A 89 -1.89 19.17 -14.25
CA MET A 89 -3.03 19.50 -13.39
C MET A 89 -2.64 19.40 -11.92
N SER A 90 -3.52 19.81 -11.00
CA SER A 90 -3.29 19.52 -9.58
C SER A 90 -3.41 18.01 -9.32
N GLY A 91 -2.66 17.49 -8.34
CA GLY A 91 -2.80 16.10 -7.92
C GLY A 91 -4.23 15.76 -7.50
N ARG A 92 -4.91 16.69 -6.81
CA ARG A 92 -6.33 16.57 -6.48
C ARG A 92 -7.21 16.37 -7.72
N GLN A 93 -7.03 17.20 -8.75
CA GLN A 93 -7.81 17.09 -9.98
C GLN A 93 -7.55 15.75 -10.69
N LEU A 94 -6.29 15.29 -10.72
CA LEU A 94 -5.95 13.98 -11.28
C LEU A 94 -6.69 12.87 -10.53
N PHE A 95 -6.63 12.88 -9.20
CA PHE A 95 -7.26 11.87 -8.35
C PHE A 95 -8.78 11.85 -8.48
N GLU A 96 -9.42 13.02 -8.56
CA GLU A 96 -10.86 13.14 -8.81
C GLU A 96 -11.26 12.59 -10.19
N LEU A 97 -10.48 12.87 -11.23
CA LEU A 97 -10.74 12.37 -12.60
C LEU A 97 -10.49 10.86 -12.76
N THR A 98 -9.77 10.24 -11.84
CA THR A 98 -9.29 8.86 -11.95
C THR A 98 -9.74 7.97 -10.79
N GLN A 99 -10.78 8.37 -10.06
CA GLN A 99 -11.39 7.53 -9.04
C GLN A 99 -11.76 6.15 -9.61
N GLY A 100 -11.31 5.09 -8.94
CA GLY A 100 -11.48 3.71 -9.39
C GLY A 100 -10.28 3.13 -10.16
N ALA A 101 -9.31 3.95 -10.57
CA ALA A 101 -8.06 3.47 -11.17
C ALA A 101 -6.95 3.31 -10.11
N THR A 102 -6.04 2.35 -10.31
CA THR A 102 -4.76 2.30 -9.60
C THR A 102 -3.78 3.25 -10.28
N LEU A 103 -3.14 4.11 -9.51
CA LEU A 103 -2.16 5.09 -9.99
C LEU A 103 -0.76 4.69 -9.55
N MET A 104 0.26 5.08 -10.31
CA MET A 104 1.67 4.89 -9.96
C MET A 104 2.44 6.19 -10.11
N LEU A 105 2.97 6.68 -8.98
CA LEU A 105 3.81 7.87 -8.92
C LEU A 105 5.23 7.55 -9.37
N ASN A 106 5.75 8.33 -10.33
CA ASN A 106 7.10 8.26 -10.85
C ASN A 106 7.56 6.81 -11.09
N PRO A 107 6.98 6.10 -12.09
CA PRO A 107 7.22 4.66 -12.30
C PRO A 107 8.68 4.25 -12.52
N ASN A 108 9.56 5.18 -12.89
CA ASN A 108 10.97 4.92 -13.13
C ASN A 108 11.87 5.32 -11.94
N LEU A 109 11.28 5.78 -10.83
CA LEU A 109 12.03 6.33 -9.70
C LEU A 109 11.44 5.92 -8.35
N ASP A 110 10.20 6.31 -8.05
CA ASP A 110 9.58 6.05 -6.74
C ASP A 110 8.78 4.74 -6.73
N MET A 111 8.16 4.38 -7.86
CA MET A 111 7.33 3.18 -8.01
C MET A 111 6.23 3.06 -6.94
N VAL A 112 5.71 4.18 -6.45
CA VAL A 112 4.67 4.19 -5.41
C VAL A 112 3.31 3.99 -6.04
N ALA A 113 2.68 2.85 -5.77
CA ALA A 113 1.30 2.57 -6.17
C ALA A 113 0.30 3.19 -5.17
N LEU A 114 -0.75 3.81 -5.71
CA LEU A 114 -1.92 4.30 -4.97
C LEU A 114 -3.16 3.58 -5.50
N TYR A 115 -3.84 2.84 -4.63
CA TYR A 115 -5.01 2.06 -5.01
C TYR A 115 -6.29 2.86 -4.80
N PRO A 116 -7.41 2.48 -5.46
CA PRO A 116 -8.63 3.28 -5.42
C PRO A 116 -9.11 3.68 -4.01
N PRO A 117 -9.10 2.78 -3.00
CA PRO A 117 -9.51 3.17 -1.64
C PRO A 117 -8.59 4.19 -0.99
N GLU A 118 -7.28 4.14 -1.25
CA GLU A 118 -6.33 5.15 -0.77
C GLU A 118 -6.54 6.49 -1.45
N ILE A 119 -6.83 6.50 -2.75
CA ILE A 119 -7.14 7.74 -3.49
C ILE A 119 -8.37 8.42 -2.89
N VAL A 120 -9.42 7.65 -2.60
CA VAL A 120 -10.62 8.15 -1.92
C VAL A 120 -10.26 8.71 -0.54
N ALA A 121 -9.50 7.97 0.26
CA ALA A 121 -9.07 8.42 1.58
C ALA A 121 -8.25 9.72 1.53
N LEU A 122 -7.29 9.84 0.59
CA LEU A 122 -6.51 11.05 0.39
C LEU A 122 -7.38 12.25 -0.02
N LEU A 123 -8.33 12.06 -0.94
CA LEU A 123 -9.24 13.11 -1.36
C LEU A 123 -10.10 13.63 -0.20
N GLU A 124 -10.48 12.75 0.73
CA GLU A 124 -11.21 13.03 1.96
C GLU A 124 -10.32 13.59 3.10
N GLY A 125 -9.01 13.72 2.88
CA GLY A 125 -8.06 14.23 3.87
C GLY A 125 -7.72 13.24 4.99
N LYS A 126 -7.96 11.95 4.79
CA LYS A 126 -7.64 10.87 5.72
C LYS A 126 -6.19 10.42 5.56
N GLU A 127 -5.59 9.96 6.65
CA GLU A 127 -4.26 9.36 6.66
C GLU A 127 -4.34 7.90 6.19
N LEU A 128 -3.38 7.47 5.35
CA LEU A 128 -3.36 6.10 4.81
C LEU A 128 -2.80 5.06 5.79
N GLY A 129 -2.03 5.50 6.79
CA GLY A 129 -1.25 4.61 7.65
C GLY A 129 0.10 4.24 7.02
N TYR A 130 0.85 3.39 7.73
CA TYR A 130 2.20 2.99 7.34
C TYR A 130 2.53 1.62 7.93
N PHE A 131 3.10 0.73 7.10
CA PHE A 131 3.78 -0.48 7.56
C PHE A 131 5.24 -0.42 7.11
N ALA A 132 6.15 -0.68 8.05
CA ALA A 132 7.54 -0.88 7.73
C ALA A 132 7.76 -2.32 7.22
N LYS A 133 8.56 -2.46 6.16
CA LYS A 133 9.00 -3.78 5.72
C LYS A 133 10.18 -4.22 6.57
N HIS A 134 10.06 -5.39 7.19
CA HIS A 134 11.14 -6.06 7.91
C HIS A 134 11.31 -7.47 7.35
N THR A 135 12.56 -7.92 7.25
CA THR A 135 12.87 -9.32 6.95
C THR A 135 13.16 -10.00 8.27
N LEU A 136 12.40 -11.04 8.60
CA LEU A 136 12.74 -11.92 9.72
C LEU A 136 13.81 -12.90 9.23
N GLU A 137 14.90 -13.04 9.98
CA GLU A 137 15.92 -14.05 9.70
C GLU A 137 15.37 -15.44 10.01
N GLU A 138 15.53 -16.39 9.08
CA GLU A 138 14.91 -17.73 9.15
C GLU A 138 15.39 -18.58 10.34
N ASP A 139 16.54 -18.27 10.93
CA ASP A 139 17.20 -19.08 11.97
C ASP A 139 16.93 -18.61 13.40
N VAL A 140 16.11 -17.56 13.62
CA VAL A 140 15.77 -17.11 14.98
C VAL A 140 14.71 -18.04 15.56
N PRO A 141 14.98 -18.72 16.69
CA PRO A 141 13.96 -19.50 17.37
C PRO A 141 12.79 -18.59 17.79
N VAL A 142 11.58 -19.04 17.50
CA VAL A 142 10.37 -18.31 17.86
C VAL A 142 9.39 -19.23 18.58
N GLY A 143 8.89 -18.75 19.71
CA GLY A 143 7.69 -19.28 20.34
C GLY A 143 6.45 -18.78 19.62
N ALA A 144 5.42 -19.62 19.53
CA ALA A 144 4.13 -19.26 18.94
C ALA A 144 2.99 -19.77 19.82
N CYS A 145 1.99 -18.92 20.05
CA CYS A 145 0.82 -19.25 20.87
C CYS A 145 -0.43 -18.50 20.39
N LEU A 146 -1.56 -18.82 21.01
CA LEU A 146 -2.79 -18.03 20.86
C LEU A 146 -2.56 -16.62 21.41
N PRO A 147 -3.16 -15.58 20.81
CA PRO A 147 -3.09 -14.22 21.34
C PRO A 147 -3.46 -14.15 22.82
N SER A 148 -2.56 -13.58 23.62
CA SER A 148 -2.73 -13.33 25.05
C SER A 148 -3.44 -12.00 25.33
N VAL A 149 -3.44 -11.09 24.35
CA VAL A 149 -4.10 -9.78 24.36
C VAL A 149 -5.44 -9.79 23.60
N PRO A 150 -6.36 -8.85 23.86
CA PRO A 150 -7.61 -8.75 23.11
C PRO A 150 -7.41 -8.46 21.62
N THR A 151 -8.01 -9.27 20.74
CA THR A 151 -7.89 -9.14 19.27
C THR A 151 -9.22 -8.89 18.56
N SER A 152 -10.33 -8.75 19.29
CA SER A 152 -11.67 -8.70 18.70
C SER A 152 -11.86 -7.58 17.67
N ASP A 153 -11.26 -6.42 17.88
CA ASP A 153 -11.37 -5.28 16.98
C ASP A 153 -10.55 -5.49 15.69
N LEU A 154 -9.36 -6.09 15.84
CA LEU A 154 -8.52 -6.51 14.71
C LEU A 154 -9.25 -7.56 13.88
N ASP A 155 -9.79 -8.60 14.54
CA ASP A 155 -10.50 -9.69 13.89
C ASP A 155 -11.72 -9.17 13.13
N LEU A 156 -12.53 -8.31 13.74
CA LEU A 156 -13.71 -7.74 13.11
C LEU A 156 -13.34 -6.82 11.93
N ALA A 157 -12.29 -6.01 12.08
CA ALA A 157 -11.82 -5.13 11.02
C ALA A 157 -11.34 -5.93 9.80
N LEU A 158 -10.50 -6.93 10.01
CA LEU A 158 -9.89 -7.72 8.94
C LEU A 158 -10.88 -8.70 8.32
N ARG A 159 -11.78 -9.32 9.11
CA ARG A 159 -12.85 -10.17 8.57
C ARG A 159 -13.73 -9.40 7.59
N GLY A 160 -14.21 -8.21 8.00
CA GLY A 160 -15.05 -7.38 7.12
C GLY A 160 -14.32 -7.02 5.83
N LEU A 161 -13.03 -6.64 5.92
CA LEU A 161 -12.21 -6.38 4.74
C LEU A 161 -12.08 -7.62 3.83
N PHE A 162 -11.79 -8.79 4.41
CA PHE A 162 -11.55 -10.01 3.64
C PHE A 162 -12.84 -10.62 3.06
N GLU A 163 -14.01 -10.34 3.65
CA GLU A 163 -15.31 -10.68 3.08
C GLU A 163 -15.59 -9.90 1.78
N GLU A 164 -15.16 -8.64 1.71
CA GLU A 164 -15.25 -7.81 0.50
C GLU A 164 -14.16 -8.18 -0.53
N GLU A 165 -12.97 -8.56 -0.06
CA GLU A 165 -11.81 -8.90 -0.89
C GLU A 165 -11.76 -10.40 -1.24
N GLN A 166 -12.36 -10.76 -2.37
CA GLN A 166 -12.41 -12.14 -2.90
C GLN A 166 -11.05 -12.80 -3.20
N THR A 167 -9.95 -12.05 -3.06
CA THR A 167 -8.59 -12.53 -3.29
C THR A 167 -7.98 -13.24 -2.09
N VAL A 168 -8.53 -13.02 -0.88
CA VAL A 168 -8.07 -13.68 0.36
C VAL A 168 -8.74 -15.04 0.50
N ARG A 169 -7.94 -16.09 0.73
CA ARG A 169 -8.43 -17.46 0.89
C ARG A 169 -8.62 -17.86 2.35
N ALA A 170 -7.67 -17.46 3.18
CA ALA A 170 -7.67 -17.70 4.62
C ALA A 170 -6.80 -16.65 5.31
N ALA A 171 -7.02 -16.45 6.60
CA ALA A 171 -6.13 -15.65 7.43
C ALA A 171 -5.99 -16.24 8.83
N TYR A 172 -4.77 -16.20 9.34
CA TYR A 172 -4.36 -16.75 10.63
C TYR A 172 -3.80 -15.64 11.50
N LEU A 173 -4.09 -15.70 12.80
CA LEU A 173 -3.59 -14.78 13.81
C LEU A 173 -2.86 -15.58 14.89
N VAL A 174 -1.62 -15.20 15.16
CA VAL A 174 -0.72 -15.87 16.10
C VAL A 174 -0.01 -14.80 16.93
N GLU A 175 0.27 -15.07 18.20
CA GLU A 175 1.23 -14.29 18.98
C GLU A 175 2.60 -14.96 18.90
N ILE A 176 3.61 -14.18 18.54
CA ILE A 176 4.99 -14.62 18.34
C ILE A 176 5.84 -14.05 19.46
N HIS A 177 6.66 -14.92 20.06
CA HIS A 177 7.70 -14.55 21.01
C HIS A 177 9.05 -14.81 20.34
N ARG A 178 9.81 -13.77 20.04
CA ARG A 178 11.19 -13.94 19.55
C ARG A 178 12.09 -14.33 20.71
N GLU A 179 12.94 -15.33 20.49
CA GLU A 179 13.96 -15.74 21.45
C GLU A 179 15.32 -15.09 21.13
N ASP A 180 15.30 -13.82 20.71
CA ASP A 180 16.49 -13.01 20.47
C ASP A 180 16.83 -12.12 21.68
N GLU A 181 17.89 -11.31 21.56
CA GLU A 181 18.34 -10.41 22.63
C GLU A 181 17.27 -9.40 23.09
N TYR A 182 16.25 -9.15 22.27
CA TYR A 182 15.20 -8.17 22.53
C TYR A 182 13.93 -8.80 23.10
N ALA A 183 13.80 -10.13 23.06
CA ALA A 183 12.63 -10.88 23.52
C ALA A 183 11.30 -10.29 23.02
N GLU A 184 11.28 -9.86 21.76
CA GLU A 184 10.16 -9.12 21.19
C GLU A 184 8.89 -10.00 21.09
N VAL A 185 7.75 -9.45 21.52
CA VAL A 185 6.43 -10.09 21.43
C VAL A 185 5.54 -9.29 20.51
N PHE A 186 4.93 -9.95 19.51
CA PHE A 186 4.08 -9.29 18.52
C PHE A 186 2.99 -10.22 17.98
N LEU A 187 1.92 -9.62 17.44
CA LEU A 187 0.88 -10.33 16.69
C LEU A 187 1.32 -10.50 15.24
N LEU A 188 1.20 -11.71 14.71
CA LEU A 188 1.42 -12.03 13.30
C LEU A 188 0.09 -12.38 12.64
N VAL A 189 -0.29 -11.60 11.62
CA VAL A 189 -1.36 -11.96 10.70
C VAL A 189 -0.74 -12.57 9.45
N THR A 190 -1.07 -13.83 9.17
CA THR A 190 -0.69 -14.51 7.94
C THR A 190 -1.88 -14.58 7.00
N ILE A 191 -1.75 -13.95 5.83
CA ILE A 191 -2.81 -13.85 4.81
C ILE A 191 -2.49 -14.81 3.66
N VAL A 192 -3.41 -15.71 3.35
CA VAL A 192 -3.28 -16.62 2.21
C VAL A 192 -3.89 -15.96 0.98
N ALA A 193 -3.04 -15.53 0.04
CA ALA A 193 -3.45 -14.84 -1.18
C ALA A 193 -2.36 -14.93 -2.25
N ALA A 194 -2.74 -14.80 -3.52
CA ALA A 194 -1.77 -14.80 -4.62
C ALA A 194 -0.80 -13.61 -4.53
N SER A 195 0.48 -13.81 -4.89
CA SER A 195 1.52 -12.77 -4.83
C SER A 195 1.18 -11.50 -5.61
N SER A 196 0.44 -11.63 -6.71
CA SER A 196 -0.08 -10.49 -7.49
C SER A 196 -1.01 -9.56 -6.69
N HIS A 197 -1.48 -9.98 -5.52
CA HIS A 197 -2.37 -9.23 -4.63
C HIS A 197 -1.71 -8.77 -3.32
N HIS A 198 -0.50 -9.21 -2.98
CA HIS A 198 0.12 -8.91 -1.68
C HIS A 198 0.27 -7.41 -1.41
N GLU A 199 0.79 -6.64 -2.39
CA GLU A 199 0.97 -5.19 -2.24
C GLU A 199 -0.37 -4.48 -1.99
N ARG A 200 -1.39 -4.80 -2.79
CA ARG A 200 -2.74 -4.25 -2.64
C ARG A 200 -3.34 -4.58 -1.28
N LEU A 201 -3.26 -5.85 -0.88
CA LEU A 201 -3.84 -6.32 0.37
C LEU A 201 -3.14 -5.68 1.57
N LEU A 202 -1.81 -5.53 1.52
CA LEU A 202 -1.08 -4.83 2.57
C LEU A 202 -1.58 -3.39 2.74
N GLN A 203 -1.75 -2.65 1.65
CA GLN A 203 -2.23 -1.28 1.70
C GLN A 203 -3.69 -1.17 2.15
N LEU A 204 -4.55 -2.08 1.71
CA LEU A 204 -5.94 -2.18 2.17
C LEU A 204 -6.04 -2.46 3.67
N VAL A 205 -5.26 -3.42 4.17
CA VAL A 205 -5.17 -3.73 5.60
C VAL A 205 -4.67 -2.50 6.36
N THR A 206 -3.61 -1.87 5.88
CA THR A 206 -3.04 -0.65 6.48
C THR A 206 -4.10 0.44 6.62
N LEU A 207 -4.81 0.72 5.53
CA LEU A 207 -5.87 1.72 5.51
C LEU A 207 -7.02 1.33 6.44
N ALA A 208 -7.50 0.08 6.40
CA ALA A 208 -8.60 -0.38 7.24
C ALA A 208 -8.29 -0.24 8.74
N LEU A 209 -7.08 -0.62 9.15
CA LEU A 209 -6.64 -0.49 10.55
C LEU A 209 -6.51 0.97 10.98
N LYS A 210 -5.96 1.81 10.10
CA LYS A 210 -5.83 3.25 10.35
C LYS A 210 -7.19 3.93 10.48
N MET A 211 -8.13 3.59 9.60
CA MET A 211 -9.49 4.16 9.58
C MET A 211 -10.32 3.78 10.81
N ARG A 212 -10.08 2.62 11.39
CA ARG A 212 -10.79 2.15 12.59
C ARG A 212 -10.12 2.58 13.90
N SER A 213 -8.94 3.21 13.83
CA SER A 213 -8.15 3.58 15.02
C SER A 213 -7.96 2.38 15.96
N THR A 214 -7.66 1.23 15.38
CA THR A 214 -7.50 -0.03 16.11
C THR A 214 -6.34 0.12 17.09
N ASN A 215 -6.63 0.08 18.39
CA ASN A 215 -5.61 0.18 19.42
C ASN A 215 -5.12 -1.23 19.75
N LEU A 216 -3.90 -1.56 19.33
CA LEU A 216 -3.32 -2.88 19.55
C LEU A 216 -2.36 -2.81 20.74
N GLU A 217 -2.51 -3.74 21.67
CA GLU A 217 -1.62 -3.85 22.84
C GLU A 217 -0.23 -4.39 22.47
N LEU A 218 -0.15 -5.15 21.38
CA LEU A 218 1.09 -5.67 20.81
C LEU A 218 1.32 -5.12 19.39
N PRO A 219 2.58 -4.97 18.96
CA PRO A 219 2.91 -4.67 17.57
C PRO A 219 2.28 -5.69 16.61
N LEU A 220 1.91 -5.24 15.42
CA LEU A 220 1.33 -6.09 14.38
C LEU A 220 2.30 -6.26 13.22
N SER A 221 2.58 -7.51 12.89
CA SER A 221 3.27 -7.93 11.67
C SER A 221 2.30 -8.61 10.72
N ILE A 222 2.55 -8.46 9.42
CA ILE A 222 1.77 -9.10 8.37
C ILE A 222 2.71 -9.93 7.50
N SER A 223 2.29 -11.15 7.21
CA SER A 223 2.97 -12.06 6.26
C SER A 223 1.98 -12.59 5.24
N PHE A 224 2.49 -13.04 4.11
CA PHE A 224 1.67 -13.62 3.04
C PHE A 224 2.16 -15.01 2.67
N VAL A 225 1.21 -15.87 2.26
CA VAL A 225 1.46 -17.23 1.78
C VAL A 225 0.66 -17.46 0.50
N GLU A 226 1.26 -18.09 -0.51
CA GLU A 226 0.58 -18.43 -1.75
C GLU A 226 -0.48 -19.53 -1.54
N PRO A 227 -1.63 -19.49 -2.25
CA PRO A 227 -2.61 -20.56 -2.16
C PRO A 227 -2.03 -21.91 -2.60
N GLY A 228 -2.10 -22.90 -1.72
CA GLY A 228 -1.59 -24.26 -1.97
C GLY A 228 -0.17 -24.50 -1.46
N GLU A 229 0.54 -23.47 -1.02
CA GLU A 229 1.78 -23.64 -0.28
C GLU A 229 1.52 -24.09 1.16
N PRO A 230 2.45 -24.86 1.78
CA PRO A 230 2.35 -25.21 3.18
C PRO A 230 2.33 -23.97 4.07
N LEU A 231 1.43 -23.95 5.05
CA LEU A 231 1.40 -22.87 6.04
C LEU A 231 2.68 -22.92 6.91
N PRO A 232 3.24 -21.76 7.29
CA PRO A 232 4.29 -21.69 8.30
C PRO A 232 3.86 -22.39 9.59
N LYS A 233 4.77 -23.13 10.23
CA LYS A 233 4.45 -23.93 11.43
C LYS A 233 3.81 -23.10 12.56
N VAL A 234 4.21 -21.84 12.69
CA VAL A 234 3.66 -20.89 13.68
C VAL A 234 2.15 -20.69 13.52
N CYS A 235 1.60 -20.79 12.31
CA CYS A 235 0.16 -20.65 12.05
C CYS A 235 -0.67 -21.74 12.76
N HIS A 236 -0.08 -22.91 13.03
CA HIS A 236 -0.77 -24.01 13.73
C HIS A 236 -0.93 -23.76 15.24
N ALA A 237 -0.22 -22.80 15.81
CA ALA A 237 -0.33 -22.43 17.22
C ALA A 237 -1.36 -21.30 17.47
N GLY A 238 -1.88 -20.69 16.40
CA GLY A 238 -2.83 -19.57 16.47
C GLY A 238 -4.27 -19.92 16.09
N VAL A 239 -5.02 -18.90 15.70
CA VAL A 239 -6.42 -19.01 15.27
C VAL A 239 -6.52 -18.71 13.78
N GLN A 240 -7.18 -19.61 13.04
CA GLN A 240 -7.71 -19.27 11.72
C GLN A 240 -8.97 -18.44 11.91
N PHE A 241 -8.87 -17.13 11.67
CA PHE A 241 -10.00 -16.23 11.86
C PHE A 241 -10.77 -15.98 10.56
N PHE A 242 -10.19 -16.22 9.38
CA PHE A 242 -10.87 -16.08 8.10
C PHE A 242 -10.58 -17.27 7.17
N GLY A 243 -11.52 -17.57 6.27
CA GLY A 243 -11.48 -18.76 5.41
C GLY A 243 -11.89 -20.02 6.19
N ARG A 244 -12.42 -21.03 5.50
CA ARG A 244 -12.69 -22.36 6.07
C ARG A 244 -11.54 -23.30 5.76
#